data_AF-A0A7R9DEF0-F1
#
_entry.id   AF-A0A7R9DEF0-F1
#
_cell.length_a   1.000
_cell.length_b   1.000
_cell.length_c   1.000
_cell.angle_alpha   90.00
_cell.angle_beta   90.00
_cell.angle_gamma   90.00
#
_symmetry.space_group_name_H-M   'P 1'
#
loop_
_entity.id
_entity.type
_entity.pdbx_description
1 polymer ?
#
loop_
_entity_poly.entity_id
_entity_poly.type
_entity_poly.pdbx_seq_one_letter_code
_entity_poly.pdbx_strand_id
1 'polypeptide(L)'
;MSVLWTCVFQPSPLFSKIESALIDKLKLEFSGRQKSASPNKTSFSSGTEVVTKLEEAVAQQGELVRKLKSSGVAKSEWQPHVATLLELKKQLVAAQAVNKTTNGPIASTDVKIGDVATLESEVAKQGELVRKLKSSGVPKSEWQPQVTVLLQLKQKLTTAQASKK
;
A
#
# COMPACT_ATOMS: atom_id res chain seq x y z
N MET A 1 -37.48 -39.36 -46.93
CA MET A 1 -37.45 -38.25 -45.95
C MET A 1 -36.04 -38.10 -45.45
N SER A 2 -35.52 -36.88 -45.61
CA SER A 2 -34.22 -36.29 -45.27
C SER A 2 -33.21 -37.13 -44.47
N VAL A 3 -32.21 -37.61 -45.19
CA VAL A 3 -30.87 -37.92 -44.65
C VAL A 3 -30.02 -36.72 -45.01
N LEU A 4 -29.56 -35.94 -44.03
CA LEU A 4 -28.33 -35.13 -44.07
C LEU A 4 -28.18 -34.41 -42.71
N TRP A 5 -27.71 -35.16 -41.71
CA TRP A 5 -27.21 -34.56 -40.48
C TRP A 5 -25.90 -33.85 -40.81
N THR A 6 -25.91 -32.54 -40.69
CA THR A 6 -24.78 -31.64 -40.87
C THR A 6 -23.76 -31.96 -39.78
N CYS A 7 -22.58 -32.47 -40.17
CA CYS A 7 -21.42 -32.57 -39.28
C CYS A 7 -20.22 -31.97 -40.02
N VAL A 8 -20.26 -30.64 -40.19
CA VAL A 8 -19.09 -29.83 -40.56
C VAL A 8 -18.27 -29.65 -39.29
N PHE A 9 -17.48 -30.66 -38.94
CA PHE A 9 -16.40 -30.50 -37.98
C PHE A 9 -15.09 -30.41 -38.76
N GLN A 10 -14.89 -29.25 -39.38
CA GLN A 10 -13.59 -28.86 -39.90
C GLN A 10 -13.17 -27.67 -39.02
N PRO A 11 -12.25 -27.86 -38.05
CA PRO A 11 -11.81 -26.78 -37.19
C PRO A 11 -11.19 -25.70 -38.07
N SER A 12 -11.88 -24.58 -38.20
CA SER A 12 -11.37 -23.40 -38.85
C SER A 12 -10.10 -22.99 -38.09
N PRO A 13 -8.93 -22.83 -38.74
CA PRO A 13 -7.78 -22.25 -38.09
C PRO A 13 -8.05 -20.76 -37.86
N LEU A 14 -8.75 -20.45 -36.77
CA LEU A 14 -8.99 -19.12 -36.24
C LEU A 14 -7.71 -18.58 -35.56
N PHE A 15 -6.56 -18.84 -36.15
CA PHE A 15 -5.28 -18.23 -35.81
C PHE A 15 -4.64 -17.67 -37.08
N SER A 16 -5.45 -16.94 -37.84
CA SER A 16 -4.97 -16.23 -39.02
C SER A 16 -4.22 -14.98 -38.56
N LYS A 17 -2.89 -15.11 -38.43
CA LYS A 17 -1.88 -14.07 -38.69
C LYS A 17 -1.79 -12.83 -37.76
N ILE A 18 -2.44 -12.78 -36.61
CA ILE A 18 -2.31 -11.59 -35.73
C ILE A 18 -0.99 -11.56 -34.94
N GLU A 19 -0.21 -12.64 -34.87
CA GLU A 19 0.94 -12.62 -33.96
C GLU A 19 2.26 -12.15 -34.57
N SER A 20 2.58 -12.33 -35.85
CA SER A 20 3.94 -11.98 -36.33
C SER A 20 4.22 -10.48 -36.27
N ALA A 21 3.29 -9.63 -36.71
CA ALA A 21 3.45 -8.18 -36.67
C ALA A 21 3.41 -7.62 -35.23
N LEU A 22 2.63 -8.25 -34.34
CA LEU A 22 2.57 -7.88 -32.93
C LEU A 22 3.82 -8.36 -32.18
N ILE A 23 4.36 -9.53 -32.54
CA ILE A 23 5.65 -10.04 -32.07
C ILE A 23 6.78 -9.14 -32.54
N ASP A 24 6.79 -8.68 -33.78
CA ASP A 24 7.81 -7.75 -34.27
C ASP A 24 7.71 -6.39 -33.57
N LYS A 25 6.49 -5.90 -33.31
CA LYS A 25 6.26 -4.67 -32.55
C LYS A 25 6.69 -4.82 -31.09
N LEU A 26 6.37 -5.94 -30.44
CA LEU A 26 6.84 -6.24 -29.09
C LEU A 26 8.35 -6.44 -29.07
N LYS A 27 8.92 -7.14 -30.05
CA LYS A 27 10.36 -7.34 -30.14
C LYS A 27 11.07 -6.01 -30.38
N LEU A 28 10.54 -5.10 -31.19
CA LEU A 28 11.12 -3.77 -31.39
C LEU A 28 11.04 -2.91 -30.11
N GLU A 29 9.90 -2.91 -29.42
CA GLU A 29 9.70 -2.16 -28.17
C GLU A 29 10.54 -2.72 -27.00
N PHE A 30 10.76 -4.04 -26.97
CA PHE A 30 11.42 -4.73 -25.86
C PHE A 30 12.84 -5.24 -26.16
N SER A 31 13.36 -5.14 -27.39
CA SER A 31 14.75 -5.52 -27.74
C SER A 31 15.79 -4.40 -27.59
N GLY A 32 15.35 -3.18 -27.27
CA GLY A 32 16.19 -1.98 -27.33
C GLY A 32 16.32 -1.21 -26.02
N ARG A 33 16.76 -1.85 -24.92
CA ARG A 33 17.27 -1.12 -23.75
C ARG A 33 18.27 -1.92 -22.92
N GLN A 34 19.21 -2.62 -23.57
CA GLN A 34 20.50 -2.88 -22.91
C GLN A 34 21.29 -1.59 -22.94
N LYS A 35 21.09 -0.76 -21.92
CA LYS A 35 22.00 0.33 -21.60
C LYS A 35 23.25 -0.32 -21.04
N SER A 36 24.30 -0.37 -21.87
CA SER A 36 25.65 -0.73 -21.46
C SER A 36 26.11 0.19 -20.34
N ALA A 37 26.11 -0.33 -19.11
CA ALA A 37 26.91 0.16 -18.01
C ALA A 37 27.08 -1.02 -17.04
N SER A 38 28.10 -1.84 -17.28
CA SER A 38 28.71 -2.56 -16.16
C SER A 38 29.55 -1.52 -15.39
N PRO A 39 29.32 -1.40 -14.09
CA PRO A 39 30.38 -1.76 -13.19
C PRO A 39 29.95 -2.99 -12.40
N ASN A 40 30.88 -3.94 -12.43
CA ASN A 40 31.16 -4.93 -11.41
C ASN A 40 30.53 -4.63 -10.02
N LYS A 41 30.12 -5.73 -9.38
CA LYS A 41 30.02 -5.96 -7.94
C LYS A 41 28.59 -6.04 -7.37
N THR A 42 28.39 -7.19 -6.73
CA THR A 42 27.52 -7.43 -5.56
C THR A 42 26.03 -7.67 -5.80
N SER A 43 25.71 -8.96 -5.73
CA SER A 43 24.53 -9.60 -5.14
C SER A 43 24.05 -8.99 -3.78
N PHE A 44 23.99 -7.67 -3.63
CA PHE A 44 23.71 -6.99 -2.34
C PHE A 44 23.01 -5.62 -2.46
N SER A 45 22.37 -5.29 -3.59
CA SER A 45 21.72 -3.97 -3.83
C SER A 45 20.18 -4.00 -3.76
N SER A 46 19.56 -5.18 -3.73
CA SER A 46 18.11 -5.35 -3.86
C SER A 46 17.30 -4.51 -2.87
N GLY A 47 17.84 -4.24 -1.68
CA GLY A 47 17.15 -3.42 -0.67
C GLY A 47 16.97 -1.96 -1.07
N THR A 48 17.96 -1.34 -1.73
CA THR A 48 17.95 0.11 -2.00
C THR A 48 17.04 0.46 -3.17
N GLU A 49 17.03 -0.38 -4.20
CA GLU A 49 16.16 -0.24 -5.36
C GLU A 49 14.69 -0.61 -5.09
N VAL A 50 14.42 -1.43 -4.06
CA VAL A 50 13.05 -1.65 -3.57
C VAL A 50 12.57 -0.43 -2.78
N VAL A 51 13.44 0.21 -1.98
CA VAL A 51 13.12 1.43 -1.25
C VAL A 51 12.80 2.59 -2.19
N THR A 52 13.61 2.84 -3.23
CA THR A 52 13.33 3.92 -4.19
C THR A 52 12.01 3.71 -4.94
N LYS A 53 11.72 2.48 -5.37
CA LYS A 53 10.43 2.15 -6.00
C LYS A 53 9.24 2.34 -5.07
N LEU A 54 9.38 1.97 -3.78
CA LEU A 54 8.33 2.19 -2.78
C LEU A 54 8.12 3.69 -2.52
N GLU A 55 9.18 4.49 -2.45
CA GLU A 55 9.12 5.95 -2.31
C GLU A 55 8.38 6.61 -3.48
N GLU A 56 8.71 6.23 -4.72
CA GLU A 56 8.02 6.71 -5.92
C GLU A 56 6.53 6.34 -5.91
N ALA A 57 6.19 5.09 -5.55
CA ALA A 57 4.80 4.64 -5.46
C ALA A 57 4.01 5.41 -4.37
N VAL A 58 4.63 5.71 -3.23
CA VAL A 58 4.04 6.55 -2.17
C VAL A 58 3.78 7.97 -2.69
N ALA A 59 4.73 8.55 -3.42
CA ALA A 59 4.57 9.89 -3.99
C ALA A 59 3.44 9.94 -5.02
N GLN A 60 3.39 8.97 -5.94
CA GLN A 60 2.34 8.85 -6.95
C GLN A 60 0.95 8.68 -6.31
N GLN A 61 0.82 7.76 -5.36
CA GLN A 61 -0.45 7.53 -4.67
C GLN A 61 -0.89 8.76 -3.86
N GLY A 62 0.05 9.47 -3.25
CA GLY A 62 -0.21 10.72 -2.54
C GLY A 62 -0.77 11.82 -3.45
N GLU A 63 -0.20 11.97 -4.66
CA GLU A 63 -0.68 12.93 -5.66
C GLU A 63 -2.07 12.55 -6.17
N LEU A 64 -2.33 11.27 -6.42
CA LEU A 64 -3.67 10.79 -6.79
C LEU A 64 -4.70 11.11 -5.71
N VAL A 65 -4.38 10.82 -4.44
CA VAL A 65 -5.24 11.17 -3.29
C VAL A 65 -5.49 12.67 -3.21
N ARG A 66 -4.48 13.51 -3.45
CA ARG A 66 -4.62 14.98 -3.44
C ARG A 66 -5.50 15.44 -4.59
N LYS A 67 -5.27 14.93 -5.80
CA LYS A 67 -6.07 15.24 -7.00
C LYS A 67 -7.52 14.81 -6.83
N LEU A 68 -7.80 13.59 -6.39
CA LEU A 68 -9.17 13.09 -6.16
C LEU A 68 -9.91 13.90 -5.10
N LYS A 69 -9.22 14.30 -4.02
CA LYS A 69 -9.80 15.19 -3.00
C LYS A 69 -10.08 16.60 -3.54
N SER A 70 -9.16 17.15 -4.34
CA SER A 70 -9.35 18.48 -4.96
C SER A 70 -10.45 18.48 -6.03
N SER A 71 -10.65 17.38 -6.75
CA SER A 71 -11.72 17.21 -7.73
C SER A 71 -13.10 16.95 -7.10
N GLY A 72 -13.20 16.87 -5.77
CA GLY A 72 -14.48 16.67 -5.07
C GLY A 72 -15.08 15.28 -5.26
N VAL A 73 -14.27 14.27 -5.58
CA VAL A 73 -14.72 12.89 -5.79
C VAL A 73 -15.24 12.29 -4.46
N ALA A 74 -16.21 11.39 -4.54
CA ALA A 74 -16.85 10.76 -3.38
C ALA A 74 -15.83 10.11 -2.42
N LYS A 75 -16.13 10.16 -1.11
CA LYS A 75 -15.28 9.61 -0.05
C LYS A 75 -14.88 8.15 -0.30
N SER A 76 -15.84 7.36 -0.75
CA SER A 76 -15.69 5.94 -1.07
C SER A 76 -14.64 5.67 -2.15
N GLU A 77 -14.40 6.62 -3.06
CA GLU A 77 -13.41 6.46 -4.12
C GLU A 77 -12.01 6.85 -3.67
N TRP A 78 -11.83 7.94 -2.91
CA TRP A 78 -10.48 8.36 -2.47
C TRP A 78 -9.97 7.62 -1.21
N GLN A 79 -10.86 7.08 -0.37
CA GLN A 79 -10.48 6.35 0.84
C GLN A 79 -9.66 5.06 0.64
N PRO A 80 -9.98 4.18 -0.33
CA PRO A 80 -9.11 3.03 -0.60
C PRO A 80 -7.70 3.49 -0.98
N HIS A 81 -7.55 4.59 -1.73
CA HIS A 81 -6.24 5.12 -2.09
C HIS A 81 -5.44 5.59 -0.87
N VAL A 82 -6.09 6.19 0.13
CA VAL A 82 -5.48 6.57 1.41
C VAL A 82 -5.08 5.35 2.24
N ALA A 83 -5.87 4.29 2.24
CA ALA A 83 -5.53 3.04 2.92
C ALA A 83 -4.27 2.41 2.29
N THR A 84 -4.21 2.35 0.96
CA THR A 84 -3.01 1.90 0.23
C THR A 84 -1.80 2.78 0.53
N LEU A 85 -1.97 4.11 0.63
CA LEU A 85 -0.88 5.03 0.96
C LEU A 85 -0.28 4.74 2.34
N LEU A 86 -1.11 4.43 3.34
CA LEU A 86 -0.65 4.07 4.68
C LEU A 86 0.12 2.75 4.67
N GLU A 87 -0.35 1.77 3.92
CA GLU A 87 0.31 0.46 3.79
C GLU A 87 1.67 0.59 3.08
N LEU A 88 1.74 1.33 1.97
CA LEU A 88 2.99 1.60 1.25
C LEU A 88 4.00 2.33 2.13
N LYS A 89 3.56 3.32 2.94
CA LYS A 89 4.43 3.99 3.91
C LYS A 89 4.99 3.03 4.96
N LYS A 90 4.20 2.07 5.44
CA LYS A 90 4.66 1.06 6.41
C LYS A 90 5.70 0.12 5.78
N GLN A 91 5.48 -0.30 4.53
CA GLN A 91 6.43 -1.12 3.78
C GLN A 91 7.75 -0.38 3.53
N LEU A 92 7.67 0.91 3.19
CA LEU A 92 8.82 1.79 2.99
C LEU A 92 9.66 1.87 4.28
N VAL A 93 9.03 2.17 5.43
CA VAL A 93 9.73 2.25 6.74
C VAL A 93 10.35 0.90 7.11
N ALA A 94 9.65 -0.21 6.86
CA ALA A 94 10.19 -1.55 7.11
C ALA A 94 11.41 -1.84 6.21
N ALA A 95 11.34 -1.52 4.92
CA ALA A 95 12.44 -1.71 3.98
C ALA A 95 13.66 -0.80 4.29
N GLN A 96 13.42 0.44 4.72
CA GLN A 96 14.47 1.35 5.18
C GLN A 96 15.13 0.89 6.49
N ALA A 97 14.36 0.32 7.42
CA ALA A 97 14.89 -0.22 8.66
C ALA A 97 15.87 -1.39 8.41
N VAL A 98 15.57 -2.25 7.43
CA VAL A 98 16.43 -3.36 7.01
C VAL A 98 17.71 -2.88 6.31
N ASN A 99 17.66 -1.74 5.62
CA ASN A 99 18.83 -1.18 4.92
C ASN A 99 19.80 -0.45 5.87
N LYS A 100 19.31 0.00 7.04
CA LYS A 100 20.13 0.66 8.09
C LYS A 100 20.94 -0.31 8.96
N THR A 101 20.70 -1.62 8.87
CA THR A 101 21.23 -2.64 9.80
C THR A 101 22.61 -3.25 9.45
N THR A 102 23.42 -2.65 8.58
CA THR A 102 24.81 -3.11 8.34
C THR A 102 25.88 -2.40 9.18
N ASN A 103 25.51 -1.50 10.10
CA ASN A 103 26.43 -0.95 11.11
C ASN A 103 25.82 -1.00 12.52
N GLY A 104 26.17 -2.04 13.28
CA GLY A 104 26.24 -1.99 14.74
C GLY A 104 24.97 -2.38 15.51
N PRO A 105 25.05 -3.31 16.49
CA PRO A 105 23.88 -3.80 17.23
C PRO A 105 23.73 -3.08 18.57
N ILE A 106 23.01 -1.96 18.65
CA ILE A 106 22.36 -1.53 19.90
C ILE A 106 21.40 -0.37 19.67
N ALA A 107 20.12 -0.70 19.56
CA ALA A 107 19.04 0.05 20.18
C ALA A 107 17.80 -0.84 20.18
N SER A 108 17.85 -1.92 20.96
CA SER A 108 16.70 -2.30 21.76
C SER A 108 16.36 -1.09 22.63
N THR A 109 15.62 -0.13 22.09
CA THR A 109 14.93 0.87 22.89
C THR A 109 13.61 0.25 23.27
N ASP A 110 13.67 -0.48 24.38
CA ASP A 110 12.67 -0.39 25.44
C ASP A 110 11.25 0.00 24.98
N VAL A 111 10.50 -1.01 24.53
CA VAL A 111 9.03 -0.95 24.38
C VAL A 111 8.37 -1.04 25.79
N LYS A 112 9.01 -0.51 26.84
CA LYS A 112 8.56 -0.74 28.22
C LYS A 112 8.44 0.48 29.12
N ILE A 113 8.67 1.72 28.68
CA ILE A 113 8.12 2.89 29.38
C ILE A 113 7.51 3.94 28.43
N GLY A 114 7.97 4.02 27.18
CA GLY A 114 7.48 5.00 26.20
C GLY A 114 6.10 4.72 25.61
N ASP A 115 5.70 3.44 25.56
CA ASP A 115 4.44 3.00 24.93
C ASP A 115 3.21 3.45 25.70
N VAL A 116 3.24 3.44 27.04
CA VAL A 116 2.06 3.83 27.84
C VAL A 116 1.80 5.34 27.73
N ALA A 117 2.83 6.18 27.83
CA ALA A 117 2.69 7.63 27.72
C ALA A 117 2.26 8.06 26.31
N THR A 118 2.76 7.39 25.27
CA THR A 118 2.30 7.64 23.88
C THR A 118 0.88 7.13 23.66
N LEU A 119 0.51 5.95 24.17
CA LEU A 119 -0.86 5.44 24.13
C LEU A 119 -1.84 6.36 24.86
N GLU A 120 -1.47 6.92 26.02
CA GLU A 120 -2.26 7.91 26.75
C GLU A 120 -2.46 9.19 25.94
N SER A 121 -1.39 9.72 25.34
CA SER A 121 -1.47 10.89 24.45
C SER A 121 -2.39 10.63 23.25
N GLU A 122 -2.30 9.44 22.64
CA GLU A 122 -3.11 9.07 21.48
C GLU A 122 -4.59 8.88 21.86
N VAL A 123 -4.88 8.27 23.02
CA VAL A 123 -6.24 8.18 23.57
C VAL A 123 -6.84 9.56 23.79
N ALA A 124 -6.07 10.51 24.32
CA ALA A 124 -6.52 11.88 24.52
C ALA A 124 -6.83 12.58 23.20
N LYS A 125 -5.92 12.52 22.22
CA LYS A 125 -6.10 13.10 20.87
C LYS A 125 -7.31 12.51 20.16
N GLN A 126 -7.46 11.18 20.18
CA GLN A 126 -8.57 10.50 19.53
C GLN A 126 -9.90 10.82 20.21
N GLY A 127 -9.92 10.96 21.55
CA GLY A 127 -11.09 11.40 22.31
C GLY A 127 -11.52 12.82 21.92
N GLU A 128 -10.57 13.75 21.80
CA GLU A 128 -10.81 15.13 21.37
C GLU A 128 -11.37 15.18 19.94
N LEU A 129 -10.81 14.39 19.03
CA LEU A 129 -11.32 14.23 17.66
C LEU A 129 -12.76 13.72 17.64
N VAL A 130 -13.05 12.66 18.41
CA VAL A 130 -14.41 12.09 18.51
C VAL A 130 -15.40 13.12 19.07
N ARG A 131 -15.00 13.89 20.09
CA ARG A 131 -15.83 14.95 20.67
C ARG A 131 -16.10 16.06 19.65
N LYS A 132 -15.05 16.53 18.97
CA LYS A 132 -15.12 17.54 17.90
C LYS A 132 -16.01 17.09 16.75
N LEU A 133 -15.82 15.88 16.23
CA LEU A 133 -16.63 15.33 15.13
C LEU A 133 -18.12 15.20 15.52
N LYS A 134 -18.41 14.78 16.76
CA LYS A 134 -19.79 14.73 17.27
C LYS A 134 -20.39 16.12 17.43
N SER A 135 -19.64 17.09 17.95
CA SER A 135 -20.07 18.48 18.11
C SER A 135 -20.25 19.22 16.77
N SER A 136 -19.47 18.87 15.75
CA SER A 136 -19.58 19.44 14.40
C SER A 136 -20.72 18.83 13.57
N GLY A 137 -21.49 17.88 14.11
CA GLY A 137 -22.62 17.29 13.40
C GLY A 137 -22.23 16.37 12.23
N VAL A 138 -21.01 15.83 12.24
CA VAL A 138 -20.52 14.92 11.19
C VAL A 138 -21.33 13.62 11.22
N PRO A 139 -21.67 13.01 10.06
CA PRO A 139 -22.49 11.80 10.01
C PRO A 139 -21.89 10.63 10.81
N LYS A 140 -22.78 9.76 11.34
CA LYS A 140 -22.41 8.60 12.17
C LYS A 140 -21.37 7.70 11.53
N SER A 141 -21.44 7.50 10.22
CA SER A 141 -20.46 6.71 9.47
C SER A 141 -19.03 7.23 9.57
N GLU A 142 -18.81 8.50 9.93
CA GLU A 142 -17.48 9.09 10.02
C GLU A 142 -16.93 9.14 11.44
N TRP A 143 -17.76 9.38 12.46
CA TRP A 143 -17.30 9.40 13.86
C TRP A 143 -17.33 8.02 14.53
N GLN A 144 -18.20 7.11 14.10
CA GLN A 144 -18.32 5.75 14.63
C GLN A 144 -17.01 4.95 14.54
N PRO A 145 -16.28 4.89 13.40
CA PRO A 145 -15.00 4.19 13.35
C PRO A 145 -13.99 4.78 14.34
N GLN A 146 -14.03 6.09 14.60
CA GLN A 146 -13.10 6.74 15.52
C GLN A 146 -13.38 6.39 16.97
N VAL A 147 -14.65 6.17 17.33
CA VAL A 147 -15.06 5.62 18.63
C VAL A 147 -14.57 4.18 18.79
N THR A 148 -14.65 3.35 17.75
CA THR A 148 -14.12 1.98 17.78
C THR A 148 -12.61 1.97 18.01
N VAL A 149 -11.87 2.83 17.30
CA VAL A 149 -10.42 3.01 17.52
C VAL A 149 -10.12 3.46 18.95
N LEU A 150 -10.88 4.43 19.47
CA LEU A 150 -10.73 4.91 20.86
C LEU A 150 -10.91 3.78 21.88
N LEU A 151 -11.88 2.90 21.67
CA LEU A 151 -12.14 1.76 22.55
C LEU A 151 -10.97 0.76 22.52
N GLN A 152 -10.45 0.44 21.32
CA GLN A 152 -9.27 -0.42 21.18
C GLN A 152 -8.03 0.18 21.83
N LEU A 153 -7.79 1.48 21.68
CA LEU A 153 -6.67 2.17 22.31
C LEU A 153 -6.78 2.14 23.84
N LYS A 154 -7.97 2.38 24.40
CA LYS A 154 -8.23 2.24 25.84
C LYS A 154 -7.97 0.83 26.35
N GLN A 155 -8.40 -0.20 25.62
CA GLN A 155 -8.13 -1.60 25.97
C GLN A 155 -6.63 -1.89 26.00
N LYS A 156 -5.89 -1.47 24.96
CA LYS A 156 -4.44 -1.61 24.91
C LYS A 156 -3.75 -0.91 26.07
N LEU A 157 -4.17 0.32 26.39
CA LEU A 157 -3.68 1.07 27.54
C LEU A 157 -3.90 0.28 28.84
N THR A 158 -5.12 -0.23 29.08
CA THR A 158 -5.42 -1.02 30.28
C THR A 158 -4.62 -2.31 30.36
N THR A 159 -4.42 -3.03 29.25
CA THR A 159 -3.59 -4.24 29.23
C THR A 159 -2.12 -3.90 29.48
N ALA A 160 -1.61 -2.82 28.88
CA ALA A 160 -0.24 -2.36 29.08
C ALA A 160 0.01 -1.90 30.53
N GLN A 161 -0.95 -1.19 31.13
CA GLN A 161 -0.90 -0.81 32.55
C GLN A 161 -1.03 -2.02 33.48
N ALA A 162 -1.90 -2.99 33.17
CA ALA A 162 -2.05 -4.22 33.94
C ALA A 162 -0.79 -5.09 33.93
N SER A 163 -0.02 -5.05 32.84
CA SER A 163 1.27 -5.75 32.71
C SER A 163 2.42 -5.10 33.50
N LYS A 164 2.21 -3.87 33.97
CA LYS A 164 3.21 -3.08 34.73
C LYS A 164 3.03 -3.22 36.25
N LYS A 165 1.98 -3.92 36.69
CA LYS A 165 1.68 -4.24 38.09
C LYS A 165 2.14 -5.66 38.41
#